data_AF-M6EFX2-F1
#
_entry.id   AF-M6EFX2-F1
#
_cell.length_a   1.000
_cell.length_b   1.000
_cell.length_c   1.000
_cell.angle_alpha   90.00
_cell.angle_beta   90.00
_cell.angle_gamma   90.00
#
_symmetry.space_group_name_H-M   'P 1'
#
loop_
_entity.id
_entity.type
_entity.pdbx_description
1 polymer ?
#
loop_
_entity_poly.entity_id
_entity_poly.type
_entity_poly.pdbx_seq_one_letter_code
_entity_poly.pdbx_strand_id
1 'polypeptide(L)' 'MNALYLTIPIAMLIALGALIVFLWSLKSGQYEDIEGPKYRMLFDDEEPPKQEKFHAD' A
#
# COMPACT_ATOMS: atom_id res chain seq x y z
N MET A 1 27.96 32.21 1.07
CA MET A 1 26.69 32.85 1.49
C MET A 1 25.61 32.85 0.42
N ASN A 2 25.93 32.84 -0.88
CA ASN A 2 24.91 32.87 -1.94
C ASN A 2 24.08 31.57 -2.09
N ALA A 3 24.71 30.40 -1.98
CA ALA A 3 24.03 29.11 -2.14
C ALA A 3 22.98 28.85 -1.06
N LEU A 4 23.20 29.38 0.16
CA LEU A 4 22.31 29.16 1.30
C LEU A 4 20.90 29.75 1.06
N TYR A 5 20.83 30.88 0.37
CA TYR A 5 19.55 31.52 0.01
C TYR A 5 18.73 30.70 -0.99
N LEU A 6 19.37 29.84 -1.78
CA LEU A 6 18.70 28.95 -2.72
C LEU A 6 18.40 27.59 -2.09
N THR A 7 19.30 27.06 -1.25
CA THR A 7 19.15 25.73 -0.66
C THR A 7 18.13 25.68 0.47
N ILE A 8 18.01 26.73 1.29
CA ILE A 8 17.00 26.81 2.37
C ILE A 8 15.56 26.65 1.82
N PRO A 9 15.10 27.46 0.83
CA PRO A 9 13.75 27.32 0.32
C PRO A 9 13.52 25.99 -0.39
N ILE A 10 14.52 25.46 -1.11
CA ILE A 10 14.44 24.15 -1.76
C ILE A 10 14.27 23.04 -0.71
N ALA A 11 15.07 23.07 0.36
CA ALA A 11 14.98 22.09 1.44
C ALA A 11 13.62 22.17 2.16
N MET A 12 13.11 23.39 2.39
CA MET A 12 11.76 23.60 2.94
C MET A 12 10.67 23.00 2.04
N LEU A 13 10.73 23.21 0.72
CA LEU A 13 9.77 22.65 -0.22
C LEU A 13 9.81 21.12 -0.25
N ILE A 14 11.01 20.54 -0.23
CA ILE A 14 11.18 19.08 -0.18
C ILE A 14 10.63 18.52 1.14
N ALA A 15 10.92 19.17 2.27
CA ALA A 15 10.41 18.75 3.58
C ALA A 15 8.87 18.82 3.63
N LEU A 16 8.27 19.90 3.13
CA LEU A 16 6.82 20.04 3.05
C LEU A 16 6.19 18.99 2.13
N GLY A 17 6.80 18.76 0.96
CA GLY A 17 6.35 17.75 0.00
C GLY A 17 6.39 16.35 0.61
N ALA A 18 7.48 15.99 1.29
CA ALA A 18 7.60 14.73 2.00
C ALA A 18 6.53 14.58 3.10
N LEU A 19 6.26 15.64 3.86
CA LEU A 19 5.21 15.64 4.89
C LEU A 19 3.82 15.43 4.29
N ILE A 20 3.49 16.10 3.19
CA ILE A 20 2.20 15.95 2.50
C ILE A 20 2.02 14.52 1.99
N VAL A 21 3.04 13.97 1.33
CA VAL A 21 3.03 12.58 0.83
C VAL A 21 2.87 11.59 1.99
N PHE A 22 3.57 11.82 3.09
CA PHE A 22 3.46 11.01 4.30
C PHE A 22 2.05 11.02 4.89
N LEU A 23 1.45 12.20 5.06
CA LEU A 23 0.08 12.33 5.57
C LEU A 23 -0.95 11.71 4.62
N TRP A 24 -0.75 11.85 3.30
CA TRP A 24 -1.60 11.19 2.30
C TRP A 24 -1.49 9.66 2.38
N SER A 25 -0.28 9.13 2.55
CA SER A 25 -0.03 7.69 2.73
C SER A 25 -0.73 7.15 3.98
N LEU A 26 -0.69 7.87 5.11
CA LEU A 26 -1.42 7.50 6.32
C LEU A 26 -2.94 7.47 6.10
N LYS A 27 -3.49 8.48 5.40
CA LYS A 27 -4.92 8.54 5.08
C LYS A 27 -5.36 7.47 4.06
N SER A 28 -4.46 7.03 3.19
CA SER A 28 -4.76 6.08 2.12
C SER A 28 -5.03 4.64 2.61
N GLY A 29 -4.92 4.36 3.92
CA GLY A 29 -5.21 3.03 4.46
C GLY A 29 -4.25 1.94 4.00
N GLN A 30 -3.14 2.29 3.34
CA GLN A 30 -2.18 1.32 2.76
C GLN A 30 -1.46 0.48 3.83
N TYR A 31 -1.56 0.87 5.10
CA TYR A 31 -1.00 0.15 6.23
C TYR A 31 -2.01 -0.78 6.91
N GLU A 32 -3.26 -0.85 6.43
CA GLU A 32 -4.27 -1.73 7.03
C GLU A 32 -4.12 -3.19 6.58
N ASP A 33 -3.51 -3.43 5.41
CA ASP A 33 -3.34 -4.78 4.83
C ASP A 33 -1.88 -5.24 4.75
N ILE A 34 -1.16 -5.13 5.87
CA ILE A 34 0.19 -5.71 6.03
C ILE A 34 0.16 -7.22 6.30
N GLU A 35 -0.99 -7.75 6.74
CA GLU A 35 -1.15 -9.16 7.11
C GLU A 35 -1.84 -10.01 6.03
N GLY A 36 -2.68 -9.43 5.16
CA GLY A 36 -3.41 -10.17 4.13
C GLY A 36 -2.55 -10.92 3.11
N PRO A 37 -1.32 -10.48 2.74
CA PRO A 37 -0.46 -11.27 1.87
C PRO A 37 -0.09 -12.63 2.45
N LYS A 38 0.07 -12.74 3.79
CA LYS A 38 0.43 -14.00 4.46
C LYS A 38 -0.75 -14.96 4.51
N TYR A 39 -1.95 -14.43 4.80
CA TYR A 39 -3.17 -15.24 4.82
C TYR A 39 -3.54 -15.76 3.43
N ARG A 40 -3.32 -14.97 2.36
CA ARG A 40 -3.58 -15.43 0.98
C ARG A 40 -2.73 -16.65 0.60
N MET A 41 -1.45 -16.68 0.98
CA MET A 41 -0.56 -17.82 0.71
C MET A 41 -0.97 -19.09 1.46
N LEU A 42 -1.65 -18.99 2.60
CA LEU A 42 -2.07 -20.16 3.40
C LEU A 42 -3.38 -20.79 2.87
N PHE A 43 -4.25 -19.99 2.25
CA PHE A 43 -5.55 -20.43 1.75
C PHE A 43 -5.61 -20.63 0.23
N ASP A 44 -4.55 -20.30 -0.52
CA ASP A 44 -4.47 -20.49 -1.99
C ASP A 44 -4.48 -21.97 -2.41
N ASP A 45 -4.16 -22.90 -1.49
CA ASP A 45 -4.15 -24.35 -1.75
C ASP A 45 -5.52 -25.03 -1.53
N GLU A 46 -6.52 -24.32 -0.99
CA GLU A 46 -7.88 -24.85 -0.85
C GLU A 46 -8.66 -24.67 -2.16
N GLU A 47 -8.47 -25.61 -3.11
CA GLU A 47 -9.33 -25.69 -4.29
C GLU A 47 -10.81 -25.77 -3.83
N PRO A 48 -11.71 -24.90 -4.34
CA PRO A 48 -13.12 -24.97 -3.99
C PRO A 48 -13.66 -26.35 -4.39
N PRO A 49 -14.48 -27.00 -3.53
CA PRO A 49 -15.02 -28.31 -3.84
C PRO A 49 -15.75 -28.22 -5.17
N LYS A 50 -15.22 -28.91 -6.18
CA LYS A 50 -15.79 -29.02 -7.51
C LYS A 50 -17.21 -29.52 -7.31
N GLN A 51 -18.19 -28.62 -7.47
CA GLN A 51 -19.59 -29.01 -7.45
C GLN A 51 -19.81 -29.88 -8.70
N GLU A 52 -19.63 -31.18 -8.50
CA GLU A 52 -20.09 -32.21 -9.40
C GLU A 52 -21.61 -32.06 -9.45
N LYS A 53 -22.05 -31.25 -10.43
CA LYS A 53 -23.44 -31.16 -10.79
C LYS A 53 -23.87 -32.57 -11.18
N PHE A 54 -24.54 -33.24 -10.25
CA PHE A 54 -25.25 -34.49 -10.49
C PHE A 54 -26.28 -34.21 -11.60
N HIS A 55 -25.89 -34.47 -12.84
CA HIS A 55 -26.83 -34.70 -13.93
C HIS A 55 -27.42 -36.08 -13.67
N ALA A 56 -28.64 -36.09 -13.11
CA ALA A 56 -29.51 -37.25 -13.13
C ALA A 56 -30.44 -37.07 -14.33
N ASP A 57 -30.01 -37.60 -15.47
CA ASP A 57 -30.81 -37.76 -16.68
C ASP A 57 -31.65 -39.05 -16.58
#